data_AF-A0A812QVX3-F1
#
_entry.id   AF-A0A812QVX3-F1
#
_cell.length_a   1.000
_cell.length_b   1.000
_cell.length_c   1.000
_cell.angle_alpha   90.00
_cell.angle_beta   90.00
_cell.angle_gamma   90.00
#
_symmetry.space_group_name_H-M   'P 1'
#
loop_
_entity.id
_entity.type
_entity.pdbx_description
1 polymer ?
#
loop_
_entity_poly.entity_id
_entity_poly.type
_entity_poly.pdbx_seq_one_letter_code
_entity_poly.pdbx_strand_id
1 'polypeptide(L)'
;VRKVTERLSLGTEYKFSYPDKESGLSMAYEYLFRNARIQGLVDTDGKLSCSVSDISGFGFSGMIDYGRGDYKFGMLMHVLPEPAGGQPPQ
;
A
#
# COMPACT_ATOMS: atom_id res chain seq x y z
N VAL A 1 -9.21 -12.18 -2.29
CA VAL A 1 -7.84 -11.87 -2.77
C VAL A 1 -7.35 -13.04 -3.61
N ARG A 2 -6.91 -12.79 -4.84
CA ARG A 2 -6.37 -13.79 -5.77
C ARG A 2 -4.89 -13.51 -6.01
N LYS A 3 -4.05 -14.48 -5.66
CA LYS A 3 -2.63 -14.44 -5.98
C LYS A 3 -2.44 -14.79 -7.46
N VAL A 4 -1.98 -13.85 -8.27
CA VAL A 4 -1.80 -14.03 -9.72
C VAL A 4 -0.41 -14.57 -10.03
N THR A 5 0.58 -14.16 -9.24
CA THR A 5 1.97 -14.63 -9.34
C THR A 5 2.55 -14.72 -7.93
N GLU A 6 3.68 -15.40 -7.74
CA GLU A 6 4.37 -15.41 -6.44
C GLU A 6 4.63 -14.02 -5.86
N ARG A 7 4.74 -13.01 -6.74
CA ARG A 7 5.02 -11.61 -6.43
C ARG A 7 3.82 -10.66 -6.58
N LEU A 8 2.72 -11.10 -7.18
CA LEU A 8 1.56 -10.25 -7.47
C LEU A 8 0.29 -10.82 -6.83
N SER A 9 -0.30 -10.03 -5.94
CA SER A 9 -1.59 -10.30 -5.31
C SER A 9 -2.59 -9.24 -5.74
N LEU A 10 -3.75 -9.67 -6.23
CA LEU A 10 -4.86 -8.78 -6.56
C LEU A 10 -6.04 -9.03 -5.64
N GLY A 11 -6.63 -7.98 -5.10
CA GLY A 11 -7.83 -7.99 -4.31
C GLY A 11 -8.92 -7.20 -5.00
N THR A 12 -10.15 -7.69 -4.98
CA THR A 12 -11.32 -6.90 -5.36
C THR A 12 -12.32 -7.08 -4.25
N GLU A 13 -12.79 -5.98 -3.71
CA GLU A 13 -13.74 -5.90 -2.61
C GLU A 13 -14.96 -5.12 -3.10
N TYR A 14 -16.12 -5.74 -3.04
CA TYR A 14 -17.38 -5.09 -3.34
C TYR A 14 -18.14 -4.93 -2.04
N LYS A 15 -18.43 -3.69 -1.66
CA LYS A 15 -19.22 -3.33 -0.50
C LYS A 15 -20.59 -2.88 -0.97
N PHE A 16 -21.62 -3.50 -0.40
CA PHE A 16 -22.99 -3.10 -0.62
C PHE A 16 -23.66 -2.94 0.73
N SER A 17 -24.08 -1.73 1.05
CA SER A 17 -24.74 -1.41 2.31
C SER A 17 -26.22 -1.12 2.07
N TYR A 18 -27.08 -1.93 2.69
CA TYR A 18 -28.52 -1.72 2.78
C TYR A 18 -28.81 -1.34 4.24
N PRO A 19 -29.47 -0.20 4.58
CA PRO A 19 -30.49 0.57 3.86
C PRO A 19 -30.07 1.84 3.08
N ASP A 20 -28.81 2.29 3.16
CA ASP A 20 -28.34 3.53 2.53
C ASP A 20 -28.20 3.45 0.99
N LYS A 21 -28.28 2.24 0.41
CA LYS A 21 -28.06 1.96 -1.03
C LYS A 21 -26.70 2.41 -1.55
N GLU A 22 -25.70 2.51 -0.69
CA GLU A 22 -24.33 2.76 -1.11
C GLU A 22 -23.69 1.47 -1.62
N SER A 23 -23.08 1.56 -2.81
CA SER A 23 -22.30 0.48 -3.42
C SER A 23 -20.90 1.00 -3.73
N GLY A 24 -19.89 0.43 -3.08
CA GLY A 24 -18.49 0.73 -3.32
C GLY A 24 -17.79 -0.48 -3.92
N LEU A 25 -16.96 -0.27 -4.92
CA LEU A 25 -16.08 -1.31 -5.46
C LEU A 25 -14.64 -0.83 -5.32
N SER A 26 -13.85 -1.58 -4.56
CA SER A 26 -12.44 -1.31 -4.31
C SER A 26 -11.59 -2.40 -4.93
N MET A 27 -10.67 -2.03 -5.81
CA MET A 27 -9.65 -2.90 -6.38
C MET A 27 -8.30 -2.62 -5.71
N ALA A 28 -7.77 -3.60 -5.00
CA ALA A 28 -6.45 -3.55 -4.40
C ALA A 28 -5.45 -4.35 -5.26
N TYR A 29 -4.23 -3.86 -5.38
CA TYR A 29 -3.12 -4.63 -5.93
C TYR A 29 -1.92 -4.51 -5.01
N GLU A 30 -1.19 -5.61 -4.88
CA GLU A 30 0.05 -5.66 -4.14
C GLU A 30 1.10 -6.37 -4.98
N TYR A 31 2.23 -5.69 -5.13
CA TYR A 31 3.43 -6.21 -5.75
C TYR A 31 4.53 -6.32 -4.71
N LEU A 32 4.94 -7.56 -4.42
CA LEU A 32 6.01 -7.88 -3.50
C LEU A 32 7.29 -8.19 -4.30
N PHE A 33 8.21 -7.25 -4.33
CA PHE A 33 9.59 -7.48 -4.75
C PHE A 33 10.43 -7.98 -3.58
N ARG A 34 11.63 -8.47 -3.87
CA ARG A 34 12.57 -8.97 -2.84
C ARG A 34 13.01 -7.88 -1.86
N ASN A 35 13.12 -6.64 -2.34
CA ASN A 35 13.58 -5.49 -1.55
C ASN A 35 12.54 -4.38 -1.44
N ALA A 36 11.38 -4.49 -2.10
CA ALA A 36 10.37 -3.44 -2.11
C ALA A 36 8.96 -4.02 -2.16
N ARG A 37 8.00 -3.29 -1.62
CA ARG A 37 6.57 -3.60 -1.65
C ARG A 37 5.83 -2.41 -2.20
N ILE A 38 5.06 -2.65 -3.25
CA ILE A 38 4.17 -1.66 -3.86
C ILE A 38 2.75 -2.14 -3.58
N GLN A 39 1.92 -1.27 -3.04
CA GLN A 39 0.50 -1.53 -2.82
C GLN A 39 -0.28 -0.38 -3.41
N GLY A 40 -1.43 -0.67 -4.01
CA GLY A 40 -2.36 0.35 -4.43
C GLY A 40 -3.79 -0.10 -4.22
N LEU A 41 -4.66 0.89 -4.08
CA LEU A 41 -6.09 0.73 -3.97
C LEU A 41 -6.75 1.72 -4.93
N VAL A 42 -7.71 1.22 -5.68
CA VAL A 42 -8.52 1.99 -6.61
C VAL A 42 -9.96 1.77 -6.23
N ASP A 43 -10.65 2.82 -5.83
CA ASP A 43 -12.06 2.77 -5.46
C ASP A 43 -12.92 3.48 -6.51
N THR A 44 -14.11 2.95 -6.78
CA THR A 44 -15.09 3.53 -7.70
C THR A 44 -15.63 4.88 -7.23
N ASP A 45 -15.56 5.19 -5.93
CA ASP A 45 -15.89 6.52 -5.38
C ASP A 45 -14.85 7.60 -5.71
N GLY A 46 -13.90 7.33 -6.62
CA GLY A 46 -12.89 8.29 -7.05
C GLY A 46 -11.75 8.44 -6.06
N LYS A 47 -11.56 7.46 -5.17
CA LYS A 47 -10.47 7.41 -4.22
C LYS A 47 -9.38 6.46 -4.70
N LEU A 48 -8.20 6.99 -4.94
CA LEU A 48 -7.00 6.22 -5.26
C LEU A 48 -6.02 6.29 -4.10
N SER A 49 -5.35 5.19 -3.78
CA SER A 49 -4.16 5.23 -2.94
C SER A 49 -3.07 4.34 -3.50
N CYS A 50 -1.83 4.73 -3.26
CA CYS A 50 -0.64 3.99 -3.65
C CYS A 50 0.39 4.16 -2.54
N SER A 51 1.06 3.07 -2.17
CA SER A 51 2.19 3.09 -1.25
C SER A 51 3.31 2.22 -1.81
N VAL A 52 4.52 2.74 -1.73
CA VAL A 52 5.76 2.07 -2.09
C VAL A 52 6.62 2.06 -0.84
N SER A 53 7.20 0.93 -0.50
CA SER A 53 8.06 0.81 0.67
C SER A 53 9.21 -0.12 0.34
N ASP A 54 10.42 0.31 0.62
CA ASP A 54 11.65 -0.43 0.45
C ASP A 54 12.09 -1.04 1.79
N ILE A 55 12.84 -2.14 1.73
CA ILE A 55 13.36 -2.86 2.90
C ILE A 55 14.43 -2.06 3.65
N SER A 56 15.12 -1.13 2.98
CA SER A 56 15.99 -0.13 3.59
C SER A 56 15.24 0.89 4.45
N GLY A 57 13.92 0.77 4.54
CA GLY A 57 13.07 1.56 5.42
C GLY A 57 12.52 2.82 4.80
N PHE A 58 12.81 3.09 3.53
CA PHE A 58 12.25 4.24 2.84
C PHE A 58 10.92 3.89 2.17
N GLY A 59 9.93 4.76 2.25
CA GLY A 59 8.66 4.55 1.60
C GLY A 59 7.97 5.86 1.23
N PHE A 60 7.15 5.80 0.20
CA PHE A 60 6.25 6.86 -0.21
C PHE A 60 4.83 6.35 -0.14
N SER A 61 3.90 7.20 0.25
CA SER A 61 2.48 6.93 0.13
C SER A 61 1.78 8.14 -0.46
N GLY A 62 0.72 7.88 -1.20
CA GLY A 62 -0.12 8.87 -1.81
C GLY A 62 -1.55 8.39 -1.77
N MET A 63 -2.46 9.29 -1.44
CA MET A 63 -3.89 9.09 -1.56
C MET A 63 -4.48 10.31 -2.26
N ILE A 64 -5.32 10.05 -3.24
CA ILE A 64 -6.03 11.04 -4.02
C ILE A 64 -7.51 10.76 -3.85
N ASP A 65 -8.27 11.76 -3.45
CA ASP A 65 -9.72 11.74 -3.41
C ASP A 65 -10.24 12.75 -4.43
N TYR A 66 -10.68 12.26 -5.60
CA TYR A 66 -11.20 13.12 -6.67
C TYR A 66 -12.57 13.71 -6.33
N GLY A 67 -13.36 13.04 -5.49
CA GLY A 67 -14.68 13.54 -5.09
C GLY A 67 -14.57 14.78 -4.22
N ARG A 68 -13.60 14.79 -3.30
CA ARG A 68 -13.35 15.93 -2.38
C ARG A 68 -12.26 16.89 -2.87
N GLY A 69 -11.44 16.48 -3.83
CA GLY A 69 -10.27 17.25 -4.26
C GLY A 69 -9.13 17.24 -3.23
N ASP A 70 -9.09 16.23 -2.36
CA ASP A 70 -8.08 16.09 -1.31
C ASP A 70 -6.93 15.20 -1.81
N TYR A 71 -5.71 15.70 -1.66
CA TYR A 71 -4.49 15.00 -2.04
C TYR A 71 -3.58 14.87 -0.83
N LYS A 72 -3.29 13.64 -0.41
CA LYS A 72 -2.47 13.33 0.76
C LYS A 72 -1.26 12.53 0.33
N PHE A 73 -0.09 13.15 0.39
CA PHE A 73 1.18 12.48 0.13
C PHE A 73 1.96 12.36 1.43
N GLY A 74 2.60 11.20 1.63
CA GLY A 74 3.38 10.87 2.80
C GLY A 74 4.70 10.22 2.41
N MET A 75 5.69 10.39 3.27
CA MET A 75 6.96 9.68 3.18
C MET A 75 7.22 9.01 4.51
N LEU A 76 7.72 7.78 4.45
CA LEU A 76 8.14 7.01 5.60
C LEU A 76 9.65 6.79 5.49
N MET A 77 10.38 7.10 6.56
CA MET A 77 11.77 6.68 6.72
C MET A 77 11.87 5.92 8.03
N HIS A 78 12.16 4.63 7.92
CA HIS A 78 12.43 3.74 9.02
C HIS A 78 13.93 3.46 9.05
N VAL A 79 14.66 4.27 9.81
CA VAL A 79 16.09 4.04 10.04
C VAL A 79 16.18 2.90 11.06
N LEU A 80 16.51 1.70 10.59
CA LEU A 80 16.96 0.64 11.48
C LEU A 80 18.33 1.06 12.02
N PRO A 81 18.50 1.29 13.34
CA PRO A 81 19.82 1.51 13.88
C PRO A 81 20.66 0.26 13.61
N GLU A 82 21.88 0.45 13.11
CA GLU A 82 22.86 -0.64 13.04
C GLU A 82 22.98 -1.27 14.44
N PRO A 83 22.97 -2.61 14.57
CA PRO A 83 23.23 -3.23 15.85
C PRO A 83 24.60 -2.75 16.34
N ALA A 84 24.59 -1.96 17.41
CA ALA A 84 25.79 -1.53 18.09
C ALA A 84 26.52 -2.77 18.62
N GLY A 85 27.49 -3.27 17.86
CA GLY A 85 28.18 -4.49 18.25
C GLY A 85 29.03 -5.10 17.15
N GLY A 86 30.05 -4.37 16.70
CA GLY A 86 31.23 -5.03 16.17
C GLY A 86 31.86 -5.89 17.27
N GLN A 87 31.57 -7.19 17.28
CA GLN A 87 32.32 -8.14 18.08
C GLN A 87 33.41 -8.73 17.16
N PRO A 88 34.70 -8.42 17.37
CA PRO A 88 35.75 -9.02 16.57
C PRO A 88 35.76 -10.55 16.80
N PRO A 89 36.09 -11.35 15.78
CA PRO A 89 36.29 -12.78 15.97
C PRO A 89 37.44 -12.99 16.97
N GLN A 90 37.16 -13.71 18.06
CA GLN A 90 38.17 -14.34 18.92
C GLN A 90 38.54 -15.70 18.36
#